data_AF-A0A9R1H7R4-F1
#
_entry.id   AF-A0A9R1H7R4-F1
#
_cell.length_a   1.000
_cell.length_b   1.000
_cell.length_c   1.000
_cell.angle_alpha   90.00
_cell.angle_beta   90.00
_cell.angle_gamma   90.00
#
_symmetry.space_group_name_H-M   'P 1'
#
loop_
_entity.id
_entity.type
_entity.pdbx_description
1 polymer ?
#
loop_
_entity_poly.entity_id
_entity_poly.type
_entity_poly.pdbx_seq_one_letter_code
_entity_poly.pdbx_strand_id
1 'polypeptide(L)'
;MHGGAVASLVDLVGSAVIFAGGSPLTGVLLDITVSYLGAARANEEIEIEARVLGLGDKTGCVTVEVRRKDNGQVLAHGGHTKYLANVSSKL
;
A
#
# COMPACT_ATOMS: atom_id res chain seq x y z
N MET A 1 -6.90 -14.31 7.36
CA MET A 1 -6.26 -13.73 6.16
C MET A 1 -4.77 -14.04 6.19
N HIS A 2 -4.19 -14.55 5.10
CA HIS A 2 -2.76 -14.89 5.06
C HIS A 2 -1.90 -13.62 4.94
N GLY A 3 -0.69 -13.62 5.50
CA GLY A 3 0.21 -12.47 5.47
C GLY A 3 0.50 -11.95 4.06
N GLY A 4 0.73 -12.85 3.11
CA GLY A 4 0.92 -12.49 1.70
C GLY A 4 -0.27 -11.74 1.10
N ALA A 5 -1.51 -12.08 1.48
CA ALA A 5 -2.69 -11.36 1.01
C ALA A 5 -2.74 -9.92 1.56
N VAL A 6 -2.33 -9.70 2.81
CA VAL A 6 -2.23 -8.36 3.39
C VAL A 6 -1.14 -7.55 2.68
N ALA A 7 0.03 -8.15 2.44
CA ALA A 7 1.11 -7.48 1.71
C ALA A 7 0.68 -7.08 0.29
N SER A 8 -0.05 -7.94 -0.42
CA SER A 8 -0.62 -7.62 -1.73
C SER A 8 -1.64 -6.48 -1.66
N LEU A 9 -2.48 -6.42 -0.62
CA LEU A 9 -3.43 -5.32 -0.44
C LEU A 9 -2.71 -4.00 -0.12
N VAL A 10 -1.66 -4.03 0.71
CA VAL A 10 -0.80 -2.86 0.97
C VAL A 10 -0.16 -2.36 -0.34
N ASP A 11 0.36 -3.26 -1.18
CA ASP A 11 0.90 -2.88 -2.49
C ASP A 11 -0.16 -2.29 -3.43
N LEU A 12 -1.32 -2.94 -3.53
CA LEU A 12 -2.38 -2.53 -4.44
C LEU A 12 -2.96 -1.15 -4.06
N VAL A 13 -3.37 -0.98 -2.80
CA VAL A 13 -4.01 0.26 -2.34
C VAL A 13 -3.00 1.40 -2.25
N GLY A 14 -1.76 1.11 -1.85
CA GLY A 14 -0.67 2.09 -1.90
C GLY A 14 -0.36 2.56 -3.33
N SER A 15 -0.39 1.67 -4.32
CA SER A 15 -0.25 2.07 -5.74
C SER A 15 -1.40 2.95 -6.19
N ALA A 16 -2.63 2.60 -5.80
CA ALA A 16 -3.82 3.35 -6.15
C ALA A 16 -3.78 4.78 -5.60
N VAL A 17 -3.29 4.98 -4.37
CA VAL A 17 -3.21 6.31 -3.78
C VAL A 17 -2.09 7.17 -4.40
N ILE A 18 -0.99 6.57 -4.90
CA ILE A 18 0.03 7.28 -5.69
C ILE A 18 -0.61 7.86 -6.96
N PHE A 19 -1.38 7.05 -7.68
CA PHE A 19 -2.09 7.49 -8.89
C PHE A 19 -3.14 8.56 -8.56
N ALA A 20 -3.96 8.33 -7.53
CA ALA A 20 -4.97 9.29 -7.08
C ALA A 20 -4.36 10.60 -6.57
N GLY A 21 -3.12 10.56 -6.04
CA GLY A 21 -2.35 11.73 -5.61
C GLY A 21 -1.77 12.57 -6.75
N GLY A 22 -1.99 12.18 -8.02
CA GLY A 22 -1.62 12.97 -9.19
C GLY A 22 -0.41 12.46 -9.96
N SER A 23 0.16 11.31 -9.58
CA SER A 23 1.21 10.70 -10.40
C SER A 23 0.60 10.06 -11.65
N PRO A 24 1.14 10.31 -12.86
CA PRO A 24 0.66 9.67 -14.08
C PRO A 24 0.98 8.17 -14.15
N LEU A 25 1.86 7.68 -13.27
CA LEU A 25 2.30 6.30 -13.19
C LEU A 25 2.22 5.80 -11.75
N THR A 26 1.97 4.52 -11.56
CA THR A 26 2.09 3.88 -10.23
C THR A 26 3.53 3.50 -9.90
N GLY A 27 4.35 3.26 -10.94
CA GLY A 27 5.76 2.93 -10.80
C GLY A 27 6.05 1.50 -10.36
N VAL A 28 7.34 1.23 -10.12
CA VAL A 28 7.84 -0.06 -9.65
C VAL A 28 8.27 0.02 -8.18
N LEU A 29 8.06 -1.04 -7.43
CA LEU A 29 8.36 -1.10 -5.99
C LEU A 29 9.87 -1.04 -5.74
N LEU A 30 10.30 -0.12 -4.88
CA LEU A 30 11.69 -0.04 -4.40
C LEU A 30 11.83 -0.77 -3.05
N ASP A 31 10.88 -0.55 -2.16
CA ASP A 31 10.80 -1.21 -0.87
C ASP A 31 9.33 -1.38 -0.48
N ILE A 32 9.07 -2.36 0.39
CA ILE A 32 7.79 -2.53 1.07
C ILE A 32 8.05 -3.03 2.48
N THR A 33 7.35 -2.44 3.44
CA THR A 33 7.38 -2.89 4.84
C THR A 33 5.95 -3.13 5.31
N VAL A 34 5.73 -4.25 6.00
CA VAL A 34 4.43 -4.58 6.59
C VAL A 34 4.66 -5.14 7.99
N SER A 35 4.03 -4.52 8.98
CA SER A 35 3.94 -4.99 10.35
C SER A 35 2.58 -5.66 10.58
N TYR A 36 2.59 -6.91 11.06
CA TYR A 36 1.41 -7.70 11.33
C TYR A 36 1.11 -7.68 12.83
N LEU A 37 0.05 -6.96 13.21
CA LEU A 37 -0.30 -6.70 14.61
C LEU A 37 -1.46 -7.59 15.09
N GLY A 38 -2.25 -8.11 14.17
CA GLY A 38 -3.38 -8.99 14.45
C GLY A 38 -3.79 -9.84 13.25
N ALA A 39 -4.78 -10.71 13.46
CA ALA A 39 -5.30 -11.59 12.42
C ALA A 39 -6.75 -11.23 12.08
N ALA A 40 -7.05 -11.10 10.79
CA ALA A 40 -8.42 -11.07 10.28
C ALA A 40 -8.96 -12.51 10.15
N ARG A 41 -10.14 -12.77 10.71
CA ARG A 41 -10.81 -14.08 10.59
C ARG A 41 -11.59 -14.20 9.29
N ALA A 42 -12.00 -15.42 8.95
CA ALA A 42 -12.90 -15.63 7.81
C ALA A 42 -14.23 -14.92 8.05
N ASN A 43 -14.82 -14.37 6.98
CA ASN A 43 -16.06 -13.60 6.99
C ASN A 43 -16.02 -12.32 7.85
N GLU A 44 -14.82 -11.84 8.22
CA GLU A 44 -14.64 -10.55 8.87
C GLU A 44 -14.46 -9.45 7.82
N GLU A 45 -15.14 -8.31 8.00
CA GLU A 45 -14.90 -7.13 7.19
C GLU A 45 -13.69 -6.34 7.70
N ILE A 46 -12.82 -5.95 6.78
CA ILE A 46 -11.68 -5.08 7.04
C ILE A 46 -11.84 -3.76 6.29
N GLU A 47 -11.27 -2.72 6.85
CA GLU A 47 -11.11 -1.42 6.22
C GLU A 47 -9.63 -1.18 5.93
N ILE A 48 -9.33 -0.61 4.76
CA ILE A 48 -7.96 -0.32 4.34
C ILE A 48 -7.90 1.15 3.95
N GLU A 49 -7.06 1.90 4.65
CA GLU A 49 -6.86 3.32 4.40
C GLU A 49 -5.42 3.54 3.94
N ALA A 50 -5.23 4.22 2.82
CA ALA A 50 -3.91 4.57 2.32
C ALA A 50 -3.76 6.08 2.18
N ARG A 51 -2.55 6.57 2.44
CA ARG A 51 -2.21 7.99 2.36
C ARG A 51 -0.86 8.16 1.68
N VAL A 52 -0.79 9.14 0.78
CA VAL A 52 0.48 9.62 0.25
C VAL A 52 1.23 10.36 1.35
N LEU A 53 2.45 9.95 1.64
CA LEU A 53 3.37 10.67 2.52
C LEU A 53 4.20 11.68 1.75
N GLY A 54 4.55 11.37 0.51
CA GLY A 54 5.24 12.27 -0.39
C GLY A 54 5.25 11.77 -1.83
N LEU A 55 5.09 12.69 -2.77
CA LEU A 55 5.26 12.47 -4.21
C LEU A 55 6.32 13.45 -4.72
N GLY A 56 7.44 12.90 -5.19
CA GLY A 56 8.46 13.63 -5.92
C GLY A 56 8.50 13.21 -7.39
N ASP A 57 9.39 13.81 -8.17
CA ASP A 57 9.49 13.58 -9.62
C ASP A 57 9.74 12.13 -10.01
N LYS A 58 10.45 11.38 -9.15
CA LYS A 58 10.90 10.01 -9.42
C LYS A 58 10.48 9.01 -8.36
N THR A 59 9.92 9.44 -7.24
CA THR A 59 9.58 8.54 -6.14
C THR A 59 8.26 8.91 -5.50
N GLY A 60 7.50 7.90 -5.07
CA GLY A 60 6.29 8.07 -4.30
C GLY A 60 6.34 7.20 -3.06
N CYS A 61 6.07 7.78 -1.90
CA CYS A 61 6.03 7.08 -0.62
C CYS A 61 4.62 7.15 -0.04
N VAL A 62 4.14 6.01 0.45
CA VAL A 62 2.79 5.88 1.01
C VAL A 62 2.81 5.08 2.30
N THR A 63 1.76 5.28 3.09
CA THR A 63 1.41 4.42 4.21
C THR A 63 0.02 3.83 4.00
N VAL A 64 -0.18 2.63 4.52
CA VAL A 64 -1.44 1.87 4.43
C VAL A 64 -1.74 1.26 5.79
N GLU A 65 -2.91 1.54 6.35
CA GLU A 65 -3.41 0.94 7.57
C GLU A 65 -4.54 -0.04 7.26
N VAL A 66 -4.47 -1.24 7.82
CA VAL A 66 -5.51 -2.27 7.71
C VAL A 66 -6.15 -2.43 9.09
N ARG A 67 -7.46 -2.15 9.17
CA ARG A 67 -8.24 -2.20 10.41
C ARG A 67 -9.38 -3.20 10.32
N ARG A 68 -9.79 -3.74 11.46
CA ARG A 68 -11.09 -4.39 11.60
C ARG A 68 -12.18 -3.33 11.55
N LYS A 69 -13.18 -3.51 10.68
CA LYS A 69 -14.26 -2.52 10.48
C LYS A 69 -15.15 -2.34 11.71
N ASP A 70 -15.41 -3.42 12.43
CA ASP A 70 -16.32 -3.45 13.60
C ASP A 70 -15.83 -2.60 14.78
N ASN A 71 -14.53 -2.67 15.11
CA ASN A 71 -13.98 -2.05 16.32
C ASN A 71 -12.77 -1.13 16.09
N GLY A 72 -12.36 -0.93 14.83
CA GLY A 72 -11.23 -0.07 14.46
C GLY A 72 -9.85 -0.63 14.87
N GLN A 73 -9.75 -1.86 15.37
CA GLN A 73 -8.47 -2.44 15.76
C GLN A 73 -7.54 -2.57 14.54
N VAL A 74 -6.33 -2.03 14.64
CA VAL A 74 -5.30 -2.17 13.61
C VAL A 74 -4.81 -3.61 13.57
N LEU A 75 -4.93 -4.23 12.40
CA LEU A 75 -4.49 -5.60 12.12
C LEU A 75 -3.12 -5.62 11.46
N ALA A 76 -2.84 -4.63 10.63
CA ALA A 76 -1.53 -4.45 10.02
C ALA A 76 -1.29 -2.97 9.68
N HIS A 77 -0.03 -2.58 9.71
CA HIS A 77 0.44 -1.30 9.20
C HIS A 77 1.51 -1.56 8.17
N GLY A 78 1.36 -0.98 6.98
CA GLY A 78 2.34 -1.08 5.92
C GLY A 78 2.64 0.25 5.26
N GLY A 79 3.61 0.19 4.37
CA GLY A 79 4.01 1.29 3.52
C GLY A 79 4.98 0.80 2.46
N HIS A 80 5.10 1.57 1.39
CA HIS A 80 6.10 1.30 0.37
C HIS A 80 6.56 2.59 -0.29
N THR A 81 7.74 2.50 -0.90
CA THR A 81 8.23 3.48 -1.87
C THR A 81 8.22 2.87 -3.26
N LYS A 82 7.75 3.63 -4.25
CA LYS A 82 7.82 3.28 -5.67
C LYS A 82 8.68 4.27 -6.45
N TYR A 83 9.35 3.78 -7.48
CA TYR A 83 10.03 4.60 -8.47
C TYR A 83 9.07 4.94 -9.63
N LEU A 84 8.85 6.23 -9.87
CA LEU A 84 7.78 6.78 -10.72
C LEU A 84 8.27 7.31 -12.07
N ALA A 85 9.47 6.96 -12.54
CA ALA A 85 9.95 7.41 -13.84
C ALA A 85 9.46 6.50 -14.97
N ASN A 86 9.31 7.05 -16.19
CA ASN A 86 9.13 6.28 -17.41
C ASN A 86 10.28 5.26 -17.55
N VAL A 87 9.99 3.99 -17.29
CA VAL A 87 10.89 2.90 -17.64
C VAL A 87 10.70 2.63 -19.13
N SER A 88 11.33 3.44 -19.98
CA SER A 88 11.50 3.05 -21.39
C SER A 88 12.49 1.90 -21.41
N SER A 89 11.99 0.67 -21.54
CA SER A 89 12.85 -0.49 -21.79
C SER A 89 13.64 -0.24 -23.07
N LYS A 90 14.98 -0.26 -22.99
CA LYS A 90 15.84 -0.35 -24.17
C LYS A 90 15.89 -1.83 -24.58
N LEU A 91 14.84 -2.29 -25.25
CA LEU A 91 14.81 -3.55 -25.97
C LEU A 91 14.84 -3.25 -27.47
#